data_AF-A0AAJ1TMN4-F1
#
_entry.id   AF-A0AAJ1TMN4-F1
#
_cell.length_a   1.000
_cell.length_b   1.000
_cell.length_c   1.000
_cell.angle_alpha   90.00
_cell.angle_beta   90.00
_cell.angle_gamma   90.00
#
_symmetry.space_group_name_H-M   'P 1'
#
loop_
_entity.id
_entity.type
_entity.pdbx_description
1 polymer ?
#
loop_
_entity_poly.entity_id
_entity_poly.type
_entity_poly.pdbx_seq_one_letter_code
_entity_poly.pdbx_strand_id
1 'polypeptide(L)'
;MLKLRLEGPDNQIDAFLYELDRNPSVEVHESKDDCEIQNGEVSAYSQCSISHVPQERVEIIEMETVDGLIIRLPLLDVMRVRIGDDVTFFCGKSYDIFADNKKGHRTWPE
;
A
#
# COMPACT_ATOMS: atom_id res chain seq x y z
N MET A 1 6.41 -14.21 -1.85
CA MET A 1 5.03 -14.74 -1.81
C MET A 1 4.87 -15.61 -0.58
N LEU A 2 3.96 -15.25 0.31
CA LEU A 2 3.61 -16.00 1.52
C LEU A 2 2.26 -16.68 1.29
N LYS A 3 2.06 -17.85 1.90
CA LYS A 3 0.74 -18.51 1.93
C LYS A 3 0.13 -18.27 3.30
N LEU A 4 -1.11 -17.81 3.32
CA LEU A 4 -1.90 -17.62 4.53
C LEU A 4 -3.01 -18.67 4.56
N ARG A 5 -3.20 -19.28 5.73
CA ARG A 5 -4.32 -20.14 6.05
C ARG A 5 -5.06 -19.49 7.22
N LEU A 6 -6.35 -19.24 7.01
CA LEU A 6 -7.22 -18.59 7.96
C LEU A 6 -8.23 -19.60 8.48
N GLU A 7 -8.29 -19.74 9.80
CA GLU A 7 -9.20 -20.61 10.52
C GLU A 7 -9.97 -19.78 11.55
N GLY A 8 -11.28 -19.97 11.62
CA GLY A 8 -12.16 -19.20 12.47
C GLY A 8 -13.56 -19.06 11.89
N PRO A 9 -14.44 -18.27 12.52
CA PRO A 9 -15.77 -17.99 11.98
C PRO A 9 -15.68 -17.26 10.64
N ASP A 10 -16.51 -17.67 9.67
CA ASP A 10 -16.54 -17.13 8.29
C ASP A 10 -16.59 -15.59 8.27
N ASN A 11 -17.43 -14.99 9.12
CA ASN A 11 -17.58 -13.53 9.19
C ASN A 11 -16.30 -12.79 9.63
N GLN A 12 -15.43 -13.43 10.43
CA GLN A 12 -14.15 -12.86 10.83
C GLN A 12 -13.08 -13.07 9.76
N ILE A 13 -13.12 -14.21 9.06
CA ILE A 13 -12.24 -14.50 7.94
C ILE A 13 -12.52 -13.51 6.80
N ASP A 14 -13.79 -13.31 6.44
CA ASP A 14 -14.21 -12.36 5.41
C ASP A 14 -13.78 -10.93 5.76
N ALA A 15 -14.00 -10.51 7.02
CA ALA A 15 -13.57 -9.19 7.48
C ALA A 15 -12.05 -9.02 7.40
N PHE A 16 -11.28 -10.06 7.76
CA PHE A 16 -9.82 -10.02 7.68
C PHE A 16 -9.34 -9.96 6.22
N LEU A 17 -9.90 -10.78 5.33
CA LEU A 17 -9.55 -10.77 3.91
C LEU A 17 -9.90 -9.43 3.25
N TYR A 18 -11.03 -8.83 3.64
CA TYR A 18 -11.43 -7.49 3.19
C TYR A 18 -10.42 -6.40 3.59
N GLU A 19 -9.96 -6.40 4.84
CA GLU A 19 -8.95 -5.44 5.30
C GLU A 19 -7.59 -5.70 4.64
N LEU A 20 -7.24 -6.97 4.42
CA LEU A 20 -5.98 -7.38 3.80
C LEU A 20 -5.90 -6.95 2.33
N ASP A 21 -6.97 -7.11 1.56
CA ASP A 21 -7.07 -6.70 0.15
C ASP A 21 -6.97 -5.18 -0.02
N ARG A 22 -7.41 -4.42 0.98
CA ARG A 22 -7.34 -2.95 0.99
C ARG A 22 -6.00 -2.40 1.47
N ASN A 23 -5.08 -3.25 1.92
CA ASN A 23 -3.77 -2.82 2.38
C ASN A 23 -2.84 -2.59 1.18
N PRO A 24 -2.41 -1.35 0.89
CA PRO A 24 -1.61 -1.06 -0.29
C PRO A 24 -0.18 -1.64 -0.24
N SER A 25 0.26 -2.13 0.91
CA SER A 25 1.55 -2.82 1.08
C SER A 25 1.47 -4.33 0.85
N VAL A 26 0.28 -4.85 0.53
CA VAL A 26 0.01 -6.27 0.34
C VAL A 26 -0.81 -6.46 -0.92
N GLU A 27 -0.36 -7.34 -1.80
CA GLU A 27 -1.15 -7.80 -2.92
C GLU A 27 -1.70 -9.19 -2.58
N VAL A 28 -3.02 -9.31 -2.54
CA VAL A 28 -3.72 -10.58 -2.32
C VAL A 28 -3.94 -11.26 -3.68
N HIS A 29 -3.45 -12.48 -3.81
CA HIS A 29 -3.66 -13.35 -4.97
C HIS A 29 -4.84 -14.30 -4.66
N GLU A 30 -5.36 -15.00 -5.68
CA GLU A 30 -6.53 -15.89 -5.58
C GLU A 30 -6.70 -16.57 -4.20
N SER A 31 -7.84 -16.32 -3.58
CA SER A 31 -8.30 -17.03 -2.39
C SER A 31 -9.11 -18.26 -2.77
N LYS A 32 -8.98 -19.33 -1.99
CA LYS A 32 -9.79 -20.54 -2.10
C LYS A 32 -10.27 -20.92 -0.71
N ASP A 33 -11.55 -21.20 -0.63
CA ASP A 33 -12.15 -21.82 0.54
C ASP A 33 -12.09 -23.33 0.37
N ASP A 34 -11.71 -24.03 1.43
CA ASP A 34 -11.59 -25.47 1.44
C ASP A 34 -11.95 -26.01 2.84
N CYS A 35 -12.06 -27.32 2.95
CA CYS A 35 -12.34 -27.99 4.20
C CYS A 35 -11.47 -29.23 4.36
N GLU A 36 -11.07 -29.50 5.59
CA GLU A 36 -10.33 -30.71 5.93
C GLU A 36 -10.97 -31.46 7.09
N ILE A 37 -10.77 -32.77 7.11
CA ILE A 37 -11.24 -33.62 8.20
C ILE A 37 -10.10 -33.80 9.18
N GLN A 38 -10.24 -33.23 10.37
CA GLN A 38 -9.33 -33.46 11.49
C GLN A 38 -10.08 -34.23 12.59
N ASN A 39 -9.55 -35.39 12.99
CA ASN A 39 -10.13 -36.22 14.06
C ASN A 39 -11.62 -36.59 13.89
N GLY A 40 -12.11 -36.65 12.63
CA GLY A 40 -13.51 -36.94 12.31
C GLY A 40 -14.43 -35.71 12.31
N GLU A 41 -13.90 -34.53 12.58
CA GLU A 41 -14.61 -33.25 12.47
C GLU A 41 -14.18 -32.51 11.19
N VAL A 42 -15.14 -31.86 10.54
CA VAL A 42 -14.89 -31.04 9.35
C VAL A 42 -14.52 -29.63 9.79
N SER A 43 -13.32 -29.20 9.47
CA SER A 43 -12.82 -27.84 9.71
C SER A 43 -12.73 -27.09 8.39
N ALA A 44 -13.49 -26.01 8.26
CA ALA A 44 -13.40 -25.10 7.12
C ALA A 44 -12.21 -24.13 7.31
N TYR A 45 -11.55 -23.79 6.21
CA TYR A 45 -10.48 -22.79 6.20
C TYR A 45 -10.46 -22.05 4.86
N SER A 46 -9.95 -20.82 4.89
CA SER A 46 -9.66 -20.06 3.67
C SER A 46 -8.14 -19.98 3.47
N GLN A 47 -7.71 -20.17 2.23
CA GLN A 47 -6.31 -20.10 1.85
C GLN A 47 -6.10 -19.06 0.75
N CYS A 48 -5.17 -18.14 0.96
CA CYS A 48 -4.75 -17.20 -0.06
C CYS A 48 -3.22 -17.12 -0.15
N SER A 49 -2.72 -16.63 -1.28
CA SER A 49 -1.32 -16.26 -1.41
C SER A 49 -1.20 -14.75 -1.38
N ILE A 50 -0.21 -14.22 -0.68
CA ILE A 50 0.04 -12.79 -0.60
C ILE A 50 1.46 -12.46 -1.03
N SER A 51 1.62 -11.29 -1.63
CA SER A 51 2.92 -10.68 -1.87
C SER A 51 3.01 -9.42 -1.02
N HIS A 52 4.11 -9.28 -0.28
CA HIS A 52 4.44 -7.99 0.29
C HIS A 52 4.97 -7.13 -0.84
N VAL A 53 4.17 -6.15 -1.24
CA VAL A 53 4.53 -5.14 -2.23
C VAL A 53 4.61 -3.85 -1.43
N PRO A 54 5.74 -3.57 -0.74
CA PRO A 54 5.86 -2.31 -0.03
C PRO A 54 5.61 -1.21 -1.04
N GLN A 55 4.52 -0.47 -0.85
CA GLN A 55 4.25 0.69 -1.68
C GLN A 55 5.48 1.58 -1.57
N GLU A 56 6.05 2.01 -2.70
CA GLU A 56 7.00 3.11 -2.67
C GLU A 56 6.23 4.28 -2.05
N ARG A 57 6.46 4.50 -0.76
CA ARG A 57 5.75 5.55 -0.03
C ARG A 57 6.12 6.90 -0.61
N VAL A 58 7.24 6.99 -1.32
CA VAL A 58 7.73 8.19 -1.98
C VAL A 58 7.25 8.22 -3.42
N GLU A 59 6.56 9.29 -3.79
CA GLU A 59 6.32 9.66 -5.18
C GLU A 59 6.96 11.03 -5.45
N ILE A 60 7.61 11.19 -6.61
CA ILE A 60 8.22 12.45 -7.02
C ILE A 60 7.27 13.18 -7.96
N ILE A 61 6.72 14.31 -7.51
CA ILE A 61 5.92 15.20 -8.36
C ILE A 61 6.85 16.15 -9.09
N GLU A 62 6.75 16.19 -10.42
CA GLU A 62 7.54 17.08 -11.26
C GLU A 62 6.67 18.21 -11.79
N MET A 63 7.15 19.43 -11.64
CA MET A 63 6.50 20.64 -12.15
C MET A 63 7.50 21.41 -12.99
N GLU A 64 7.11 21.79 -14.19
CA GLU A 64 7.91 22.63 -15.07
C GLU A 64 7.45 24.08 -14.93
N THR A 65 8.39 24.98 -14.66
CA THR A 65 8.13 26.42 -14.61
C THR A 65 8.05 27.02 -16.02
N VAL A 66 7.55 28.24 -16.13
CA VAL A 66 7.45 28.95 -17.43
C VAL A 66 8.80 29.18 -18.12
N ASP A 67 9.91 29.15 -17.36
CA ASP A 67 11.29 29.25 -17.84
C ASP A 67 11.98 27.90 -18.07
N GLY A 68 11.25 26.79 -17.93
CA GLY A 68 11.73 25.43 -18.21
C GLY A 68 12.53 24.77 -17.08
N LEU A 69 12.50 25.35 -15.87
CA LEU A 69 13.09 24.72 -14.69
C LEU A 69 12.17 23.61 -14.18
N ILE A 70 12.74 22.43 -13.91
CA ILE A 70 12.00 21.32 -13.30
C ILE A 70 12.15 21.40 -11.78
N ILE A 71 11.02 21.54 -11.10
CA ILE A 71 10.89 21.44 -9.64
C ILE A 71 10.44 20.01 -9.33
N ARG A 72 11.23 19.28 -8.53
CA ARG A 72 10.93 17.90 -8.10
C ARG A 72 10.54 17.92 -6.62
N LEU A 73 9.36 17.39 -6.30
CA LEU A 73 8.83 17.32 -4.94
C LEU A 73 8.58 15.85 -4.54
N PRO A 74 9.49 15.21 -3.79
CA PRO A 74 9.27 13.91 -3.20
C PRO A 74 8.29 14.06 -2.04
N LEU A 75 7.20 13.32 -2.13
CA LEU A 75 6.15 13.31 -1.13
C LEU A 75 5.93 11.88 -0.65
N LEU A 76 5.70 11.74 0.65
CA LEU A 76 5.35 10.48 1.30
C LEU A 76 3.82 10.28 1.32
N ASP A 77 3.38 9.05 1.10
CA ASP A 77 1.98 8.62 1.14
C ASP A 77 1.09 9.47 0.22
N VAL A 78 1.52 9.66 -1.04
CA VAL A 78 0.81 10.54 -1.99
C VAL A 78 -0.57 10.00 -2.35
N MET A 79 -1.56 10.88 -2.26
CA MET A 79 -2.89 10.72 -2.82
C MET A 79 -3.05 11.66 -4.02
N ARG A 80 -3.63 11.13 -5.09
CA ARG A 80 -3.93 11.87 -6.32
C ARG A 80 -5.43 11.91 -6.57
N VAL A 81 -5.98 13.09 -6.80
CA VAL A 81 -7.41 13.28 -7.11
C VAL A 81 -7.52 14.14 -8.36
N ARG A 82 -8.26 13.67 -9.37
CA ARG A 82 -8.58 14.45 -10.56
C ARG A 82 -9.95 15.11 -10.38
N ILE A 83 -10.02 16.43 -10.58
CA ILE A 83 -11.26 17.21 -10.52
C ILE A 83 -11.51 17.81 -11.91
N GLY A 84 -12.55 17.29 -12.58
CA GLY A 84 -12.81 17.62 -13.98
C GLY A 84 -11.71 17.12 -14.91
N ASP A 85 -11.57 17.77 -16.07
CA ASP A 85 -10.63 17.32 -17.09
C ASP A 85 -9.21 17.86 -16.87
N ASP A 86 -9.05 19.04 -16.27
CA ASP A 86 -7.78 19.78 -16.32
C ASP A 86 -7.05 19.91 -14.97
N VAL A 87 -7.68 19.53 -13.85
CA VAL A 87 -7.09 19.74 -12.52
C VAL A 87 -6.78 18.42 -11.84
N THR A 88 -5.51 18.25 -11.47
CA THR A 88 -5.05 17.13 -10.63
C THR A 88 -4.50 17.68 -9.33
N PHE A 89 -5.08 17.25 -8.21
CA PHE A 89 -4.61 17.53 -6.87
C PHE A 89 -3.71 16.40 -6.39
N PHE A 90 -2.57 16.78 -5.80
CA PHE A 90 -1.65 15.90 -5.12
C PHE A 90 -1.60 16.29 -3.65
N CYS A 91 -1.73 15.31 -2.76
CA CYS A 91 -1.61 15.51 -1.31
C CYS A 91 -0.71 14.43 -0.73
N GLY A 92 0.25 14.81 0.09
CA GLY A 92 1.18 13.88 0.73
C GLY A 92 1.97 14.60 1.82
N LYS A 93 2.80 13.87 2.55
CA LYS A 93 3.70 14.44 3.55
C LYS A 93 5.00 14.83 2.86
N SER A 94 5.41 16.08 2.95
CA SER A 94 6.73 16.48 2.48
C SER A 94 7.81 15.99 3.45
N TYR A 95 8.99 15.72 2.92
CA TYR A 95 10.19 15.75 3.75
C TYR A 95 10.39 17.16 4.31
N ASP A 96 11.01 17.29 5.48
CA ASP A 96 11.37 18.62 5.99
C ASP A 96 12.50 19.18 5.13
N ILE A 97 12.12 19.97 4.11
CA ILE A 97 13.03 20.62 3.18
C ILE A 97 13.79 21.79 3.84
N PHE A 98 13.41 22.18 5.07
CA PHE A 98 14.08 23.19 5.87
C PHE A 98 14.90 22.59 7.02
N ALA A 99 14.89 21.27 7.18
CA ALA A 99 15.71 20.59 8.18
C ALA A 99 17.19 20.79 7.87
N ASP A 100 17.93 21.27 8.86
CA ASP A 100 19.38 21.34 8.81
C ASP A 100 19.93 19.93 8.59
N ASN A 101 20.75 19.72 7.55
CA ASN A 101 21.34 18.43 7.13
C ASN A 101 22.40 17.94 8.15
N LYS A 102 22.07 17.96 9.44
CA LYS A 102 22.89 17.37 10.50
C LYS A 102 22.94 15.87 10.26
N LYS A 103 24.17 15.34 10.19
CA LYS A 103 24.50 13.95 9.91
C LYS A 103 23.52 12.99 10.61
N GLY A 104 22.74 12.25 9.82
CA GLY A 104 21.82 11.21 10.29
C GLY A 104 20.37 11.38 9.83
N HIS A 105 19.97 12.58 9.38
CA HIS A 105 18.65 12.82 8.80
C HIS A 105 18.74 12.86 7.27
N ARG A 106 18.36 11.77 6.59
CA ARG A 106 18.12 11.83 5.14
C ARG A 106 16.83 12.63 4.91
N THR A 107 16.97 13.84 4.41
CA THR A 107 15.88 14.76 4.07
C THR A 107 15.40 14.59 2.62
N TRP A 108 16.05 13.73 1.84
CA TRP A 108 15.73 13.45 0.44
C TRP A 108 15.97 11.96 0.12
N PRO A 109 15.08 11.30 -0.63
CA PRO A 109 15.36 10.00 -1.23
C PRO A 109 16.42 10.12 -2.34
N GLU A 110 17.30 9.12 -2.47
CA GLU A 110 18.32 9.06 -3.55
C GLU A 110 17.70 8.70 -4.91
#